data_AF-A0A2T2V0I3-F1
#
_entry.id   AF-A0A2T2V0I3-F1
#
_cell.length_a   1.000
_cell.length_b   1.000
_cell.length_c   1.000
_cell.angle_alpha   90.00
_cell.angle_beta   90.00
_cell.angle_gamma   90.00
#
_symmetry.space_group_name_H-M   'P 1'
#
loop_
_entity.id
_entity.type
_entity.pdbx_description
1 polymer ?
#
loop_
_entity_poly.entity_id
_entity_poly.type
_entity_poly.pdbx_seq_one_letter_code
_entity_poly.pdbx_strand_id
1 'polypeptide(L)'
;MPFPVLLVLILLVSVYGVLAGAASLGFIRARRQDPAPDLPEWPSVSVVVPTAGNPDNETVQQIQACDYPTERLEILVPANGPVQHSFRGAAGAAVRRVSVLEDSTEASLLSVPLESATEVAEGEIVLRMPEEGTVPSGWIRSMVRRCTPDTPIVSGPTVVDHEDLFLPRLHALQRLGALGFTGGASYVGVPVHPGLANVTVHVDASRSHPASTDMRRAATFTPAADAAVAVPPVSSFAELVDRQAQWLRRRVQASSWSVQGQAGGLWLLHTVLFACSIVAVALPAWRQPTLIALLGKMGADTVLSLPAANHYDQRGLLRSIVPSELMLVFTLPIAGVWALVASFPEVEF
;
A
#
# COMPACT_ATOMS: atom_id res chain seq x y z
N MET A 1 -32.76 -22.90 10.50
CA MET A 1 -31.42 -22.28 10.36
C MET A 1 -30.54 -22.77 11.51
N PRO A 2 -29.26 -23.10 11.29
CA PRO A 2 -28.33 -23.43 12.36
C PRO A 2 -28.01 -22.16 13.17
N PHE A 3 -28.72 -21.95 14.29
CA PHE A 3 -28.56 -20.79 15.16
C PHE A 3 -27.10 -20.50 15.59
N PRO A 4 -26.27 -21.50 15.93
CA PRO A 4 -24.88 -21.26 16.31
C PRO A 4 -24.04 -20.65 15.18
N VAL A 5 -24.23 -21.14 13.95
CA VAL A 5 -23.51 -20.65 12.76
C VAL A 5 -23.89 -19.20 12.47
N LEU A 6 -25.19 -18.89 12.55
CA LEU A 6 -25.68 -17.53 12.37
C LEU A 6 -25.05 -16.58 13.40
N LEU A 7 -24.98 -16.97 14.68
CA LEU A 7 -24.39 -16.15 15.74
C LEU A 7 -22.90 -15.87 15.46
N VAL A 8 -22.13 -16.90 15.09
CA VAL A 8 -20.71 -16.76 14.75
C VAL A 8 -20.51 -15.82 13.56
N LEU A 9 -21.30 -15.99 12.50
CA LEU A 9 -21.22 -15.15 11.30
C LEU A 9 -21.60 -13.69 11.60
N ILE A 10 -22.66 -13.47 12.38
CA ILE A 10 -23.07 -12.11 12.82
C ILE A 10 -21.95 -11.47 13.62
N LEU A 11 -21.36 -12.18 14.59
CA LEU A 11 -20.27 -11.64 15.41
C LEU A 11 -19.08 -11.24 14.53
N LEU A 12 -18.65 -12.14 13.63
CA LEU A 12 -17.49 -11.92 12.77
C LEU A 12 -17.69 -10.73 11.82
N VAL A 13 -18.84 -10.67 11.14
CA VAL A 13 -19.20 -9.57 10.23
C VAL A 13 -19.42 -8.26 11.00
N SER A 14 -19.98 -8.31 12.21
CA SER A 14 -20.20 -7.11 13.02
C SER A 14 -18.88 -6.52 13.51
N VAL A 15 -17.95 -7.35 13.98
CA VAL A 15 -16.60 -6.91 14.36
C VAL A 15 -15.90 -6.28 13.15
N TYR A 16 -15.95 -6.93 11.98
CA TYR A 16 -15.41 -6.36 10.74
C TYR A 16 -16.08 -5.02 10.38
N GLY A 17 -17.41 -4.95 10.42
CA GLY A 17 -18.19 -3.76 10.12
C GLY A 17 -17.88 -2.58 11.03
N VAL A 18 -17.66 -2.82 12.33
CA VAL A 18 -17.23 -1.78 13.28
C VAL A 18 -15.85 -1.26 12.93
N LEU A 19 -14.88 -2.14 12.64
CA LEU A 19 -13.52 -1.75 12.23
C LEU A 19 -13.54 -0.98 10.90
N ALA A 20 -14.30 -1.46 9.92
CA ALA A 20 -14.50 -0.83 8.63
C ALA A 20 -15.14 0.57 8.77
N GLY A 21 -16.18 0.71 9.60
CA GLY A 21 -16.82 1.98 9.89
C GLY A 21 -15.90 2.97 10.61
N ALA A 22 -15.13 2.49 11.59
CA ALA A 22 -14.15 3.31 12.31
C ALA A 22 -13.04 3.81 11.37
N ALA A 23 -12.50 2.94 10.52
CA ALA A 23 -11.51 3.32 9.52
C ALA A 23 -12.09 4.29 8.48
N SER A 24 -13.30 4.03 7.97
CA SER A 24 -14.01 4.94 7.06
C SER A 24 -14.15 6.35 7.65
N LEU A 25 -14.58 6.45 8.92
CA LEU A 25 -14.67 7.74 9.62
C LEU A 25 -13.30 8.38 9.86
N GLY A 26 -12.29 7.58 10.20
CA GLY A 26 -10.90 8.01 10.32
C GLY A 26 -10.39 8.63 9.02
N PHE A 27 -10.63 7.97 7.88
CA PHE A 27 -10.21 8.44 6.56
C PHE A 27 -10.92 9.76 6.20
N ILE A 28 -12.23 9.85 6.47
CA ILE A 28 -13.00 11.09 6.26
C ILE A 28 -12.45 12.26 7.07
N ARG A 29 -11.95 12.01 8.28
CA ARG A 29 -11.33 13.03 9.12
C ARG A 29 -9.91 13.36 8.65
N ALA A 30 -9.12 12.36 8.27
CA ALA A 30 -7.77 12.53 7.75
C ALA A 30 -7.72 13.46 6.55
N ARG A 31 -8.62 13.26 5.57
CA ARG A 31 -8.68 14.11 4.37
C ARG A 31 -9.15 15.55 4.65
N ARG A 32 -9.87 15.79 5.76
CA ARG A 32 -10.32 17.14 6.14
C ARG A 32 -9.18 17.97 6.74
N GLN A 33 -8.10 17.32 7.16
CA GLN A 33 -6.89 17.97 7.65
C GLN A 33 -5.88 18.26 6.53
N ASP A 34 -6.19 17.89 5.28
CA ASP A 34 -5.42 18.34 4.12
C ASP A 34 -5.96 19.69 3.59
N PRO A 35 -5.07 20.61 3.16
CA PRO A 35 -3.61 20.44 3.08
C PRO A 35 -2.91 20.67 4.43
N ALA A 36 -1.79 19.97 4.66
CA ALA A 36 -0.84 20.30 5.73
C ALA A 36 -0.35 21.77 5.60
N PRO A 37 0.30 22.40 6.60
CA PRO A 37 0.84 23.76 6.47
C PRO A 37 1.99 23.82 5.45
N ASP A 38 2.14 24.93 4.71
CA ASP A 38 3.28 25.07 3.78
C ASP A 38 4.58 25.14 4.57
N LEU A 39 5.61 24.46 4.08
CA LEU A 39 6.92 24.54 4.68
C LEU A 39 7.55 25.89 4.34
N PRO A 40 8.16 26.59 5.31
CA PRO A 40 8.86 27.85 5.06
C PRO A 40 10.05 27.66 4.11
N GLU A 41 10.65 26.46 4.13
CA GLU A 41 11.72 26.04 3.25
C GLU A 41 11.56 24.55 2.89
N TRP A 42 11.77 24.19 1.62
CA TRP A 42 11.62 22.81 1.15
C TRP A 42 12.90 22.01 1.41
N PRO A 43 12.86 20.83 2.05
CA PRO A 43 14.06 20.03 2.35
C PRO A 43 14.71 19.46 1.08
N SER A 44 15.95 18.95 1.18
CA SER A 44 16.55 18.18 0.08
C SER A 44 15.94 16.78 0.01
N VAL A 45 15.65 16.31 -1.21
CA VAL A 45 14.95 15.04 -1.44
C VAL A 45 15.76 14.15 -2.38
N SER A 46 15.96 12.91 -1.96
CA SER A 46 16.48 11.83 -2.80
C SER A 46 15.35 10.89 -3.19
N VAL A 47 15.02 10.83 -4.48
CA VAL A 47 13.97 9.94 -5.02
C VAL A 47 14.59 8.62 -5.46
N VAL A 48 14.18 7.52 -4.86
CA VAL A 48 14.60 6.17 -5.24
C VAL A 48 13.66 5.63 -6.31
N VAL A 49 14.22 5.34 -7.48
CA VAL A 49 13.51 4.69 -8.58
C VAL A 49 13.88 3.21 -8.59
N PRO A 50 12.97 2.29 -8.25
CA PRO A 50 13.27 0.87 -8.26
C PRO A 50 13.27 0.38 -9.72
N THR A 51 14.47 0.22 -10.28
CA THR A 51 14.66 -0.41 -11.59
C THR A 51 15.87 -1.32 -11.52
N ALA A 52 15.82 -2.46 -12.21
CA ALA A 52 16.95 -3.37 -12.34
C ALA A 52 18.05 -2.81 -13.28
N GLY A 53 17.80 -1.68 -13.96
CA GLY A 53 18.68 -1.11 -14.97
C GLY A 53 18.70 0.42 -15.01
N ASN A 54 18.65 1.00 -16.22
CA ASN A 54 18.50 2.45 -16.35
C ASN A 54 17.04 2.82 -16.18
N PRO A 55 16.71 3.88 -15.41
CA PRO A 55 15.37 4.40 -15.46
C PRO A 55 15.12 4.87 -16.89
N ASP A 56 13.95 4.55 -17.41
CA ASP A 56 13.54 5.06 -18.71
C ASP A 56 13.53 6.59 -18.66
N ASN A 57 13.87 7.22 -19.79
CA ASN A 57 13.90 8.68 -19.88
C ASN A 57 12.55 9.30 -19.46
N GLU A 58 11.45 8.58 -19.67
CA GLU A 58 10.11 8.98 -19.26
C GLU A 58 9.96 9.10 -17.74
N THR A 59 10.43 8.11 -16.96
CA THR A 59 10.40 8.15 -15.49
C THR A 59 11.22 9.32 -14.94
N VAL A 60 12.41 9.55 -15.50
CA VAL A 60 13.26 10.68 -15.10
C VAL A 60 12.60 12.01 -15.44
N GLN A 61 12.03 12.15 -16.64
CA GLN A 61 11.30 13.35 -17.05
C GLN A 61 10.07 13.60 -16.16
N GLN A 62 9.37 12.54 -15.78
CA GLN A 62 8.20 12.63 -14.91
C GLN A 62 8.57 13.13 -13.51
N ILE A 63 9.65 12.63 -12.92
CA ILE A 63 10.16 13.11 -11.62
C ILE A 63 10.63 14.56 -11.74
N GLN A 64 11.31 14.92 -12.83
CA GLN A 64 11.76 16.30 -13.08
C GLN A 64 10.60 17.27 -13.36
N ALA A 65 9.47 16.79 -13.86
CA ALA A 65 8.26 17.57 -14.09
C ALA A 65 7.43 17.79 -12.82
N CYS A 66 7.83 17.19 -11.69
CA CYS A 66 7.20 17.47 -10.41
C CYS A 66 7.48 18.92 -9.98
N ASP A 67 6.50 19.54 -9.31
CA ASP A 67 6.58 20.89 -8.73
C ASP A 67 7.46 20.87 -7.47
N TYR A 68 8.77 20.68 -7.68
CA TYR A 68 9.79 20.65 -6.64
C TYR A 68 11.07 21.37 -7.10
N PRO A 69 11.76 22.12 -6.22
CA PRO A 69 12.99 22.81 -6.59
C PRO A 69 14.07 21.82 -7.06
N THR A 70 14.50 21.94 -8.33
CA THR A 70 15.38 20.96 -8.99
C THR A 70 16.76 20.87 -8.35
N GLU A 71 17.25 21.97 -7.79
CA GLU A 71 18.50 22.05 -7.05
C GLU A 71 18.47 21.31 -5.70
N ARG A 72 17.27 20.97 -5.20
CA ARG A 72 17.05 20.19 -3.98
C ARG A 72 16.61 18.75 -4.28
N LEU A 73 16.67 18.35 -5.55
CA LEU A 73 16.22 17.05 -6.02
C LEU A 73 17.37 16.21 -6.54
N GLU A 74 17.50 15.02 -5.95
CA GLU A 74 18.40 13.96 -6.38
C GLU A 74 17.58 12.73 -6.79
N ILE A 75 18.00 12.03 -7.84
CA ILE A 75 17.41 10.76 -8.25
C ILE A 75 18.42 9.63 -8.02
N LEU A 76 18.05 8.66 -7.20
CA LEU A 76 18.81 7.46 -6.87
C LEU A 76 18.29 6.27 -7.68
N VAL A 77 19.19 5.64 -8.41
CA VAL A 77 18.92 4.42 -9.17
C VAL A 77 19.77 3.29 -8.59
N PRO A 78 19.16 2.31 -7.92
CA PRO A 78 19.87 1.11 -7.49
C PRO A 78 20.42 0.35 -8.71
N ALA A 79 21.68 -0.06 -8.65
CA ALA A 79 22.30 -0.82 -9.74
C ALA A 79 23.28 -1.87 -9.20
N ASN A 80 23.47 -2.93 -9.97
CA ASN A 80 24.53 -3.92 -9.75
C ASN A 80 25.83 -3.46 -10.42
N GLY A 81 26.91 -3.28 -9.64
CA GLY A 81 28.24 -2.96 -10.15
C GLY A 81 28.80 -1.62 -9.67
N PRO A 82 30.02 -1.23 -10.12
CA PRO A 82 30.72 -0.07 -9.60
C PRO A 82 29.91 1.22 -9.77
N VAL A 83 29.86 2.02 -8.71
CA VAL A 83 29.21 3.34 -8.67
C VAL A 83 29.72 4.19 -9.84
N GLN A 84 28.86 4.43 -10.83
CA GLN A 84 29.16 5.34 -11.93
C GLN A 84 28.62 6.72 -11.60
N HIS A 85 29.51 7.72 -11.67
CA HIS A 85 29.20 9.09 -11.31
C HIS A 85 28.13 9.74 -12.18
N SER A 86 27.46 10.68 -11.52
CA SER A 86 26.32 11.49 -11.94
C SER A 86 26.24 11.80 -13.43
N PHE A 87 25.10 11.51 -14.03
CA PHE A 87 24.67 12.27 -15.20
C PHE A 87 23.75 13.38 -14.69
N ARG A 88 24.07 14.63 -15.01
CA ARG A 88 23.10 15.71 -14.81
C ARG A 88 22.06 15.52 -15.92
N GLY A 89 20.82 15.20 -15.54
CA GLY A 89 19.74 15.09 -16.52
C GLY A 89 19.62 16.40 -17.30
N ALA A 90 19.07 16.34 -18.52
CA ALA A 90 18.95 17.52 -19.39
C ALA A 90 18.25 18.74 -18.72
N ALA A 91 17.45 18.50 -17.68
CA ALA A 91 16.73 19.51 -16.91
C ALA A 91 17.37 19.91 -15.56
N GLY A 92 18.55 19.40 -15.19
CA GLY A 92 19.35 19.93 -14.07
C GLY A 92 19.40 19.11 -12.78
N ALA A 93 18.49 18.14 -12.56
CA ALA A 93 18.52 17.25 -11.41
C ALA A 93 19.72 16.28 -11.47
N ALA A 94 20.33 16.01 -10.32
CA ALA A 94 21.43 15.05 -10.23
C ALA A 94 20.86 13.62 -10.24
N VAL A 95 21.22 12.82 -11.26
CA VAL A 95 20.89 11.39 -11.31
C VAL A 95 22.13 10.61 -10.91
N ARG A 96 22.06 9.85 -9.82
CA ARG A 96 23.17 9.05 -9.29
C ARG A 96 22.79 7.57 -9.25
N ARG A 97 23.64 6.74 -9.85
CA ARG A 97 23.53 5.28 -9.65
C ARG A 97 24.22 4.90 -8.36
N VAL A 98 23.57 4.08 -7.56
CA VAL A 98 24.12 3.59 -6.31
C VAL A 98 24.19 2.07 -6.35
N SER A 99 25.37 1.54 -6.04
CA SER A 99 25.55 0.12 -5.72
C SER A 99 24.99 -0.11 -4.33
N VAL A 100 23.86 -0.80 -4.24
CA VAL A 100 23.19 -1.01 -2.94
C VAL A 100 23.59 -2.34 -2.30
N LEU A 101 23.97 -3.37 -3.07
CA LEU A 101 24.36 -4.68 -2.56
C LEU A 101 25.36 -5.37 -3.52
N GLU A 102 26.48 -5.90 -2.99
CA GLU A 102 27.32 -6.85 -3.74
C GLU A 102 26.52 -8.16 -3.92
N ASP A 103 26.47 -8.69 -5.15
CA ASP A 103 25.82 -9.98 -5.50
C ASP A 103 24.27 -10.01 -5.40
N SER A 104 23.59 -8.87 -5.61
CA SER A 104 22.12 -8.81 -5.58
C SER A 104 21.46 -9.23 -6.91
N THR A 105 20.39 -10.02 -6.83
CA THR A 105 19.55 -10.38 -8.00
C THR A 105 18.72 -9.19 -8.46
N GLU A 106 18.24 -9.17 -9.72
CA GLU A 106 17.36 -8.09 -10.23
C GLU A 106 16.14 -7.85 -9.33
N ALA A 107 15.54 -8.92 -8.80
CA ALA A 107 14.43 -8.82 -7.85
C ALA A 107 14.81 -8.09 -6.56
N SER A 108 16.06 -8.24 -6.08
CA SER A 108 16.55 -7.58 -4.88
C SER A 108 16.73 -6.07 -5.09
N LEU A 109 17.14 -5.62 -6.29
CA LEU A 109 17.24 -4.20 -6.66
C LEU A 109 15.88 -3.48 -6.67
N LEU A 110 14.81 -4.19 -7.05
CA LEU A 110 13.43 -3.68 -7.02
C LEU A 110 12.89 -3.55 -5.59
N SER A 111 13.46 -4.32 -4.66
CA SER A 111 13.11 -4.33 -3.24
C SER A 111 14.02 -3.53 -2.32
N VAL A 112 14.98 -2.76 -2.87
CA VAL A 112 16.04 -2.12 -2.07
C VAL A 112 15.51 -1.58 -0.74
N PRO A 113 16.02 -2.09 0.39
CA PRO A 113 15.56 -1.68 1.70
C PRO A 113 15.70 -0.17 1.81
N LEU A 114 14.69 0.47 2.39
CA LEU A 114 14.70 1.93 2.53
C LEU A 114 15.86 2.36 3.42
N GLU A 115 16.27 1.50 4.35
CA GLU A 115 17.46 1.63 5.17
C GLU A 115 18.72 1.79 4.30
N SER A 116 18.94 0.92 3.32
CA SER A 116 20.09 1.01 2.42
C SER A 116 20.06 2.27 1.55
N ALA A 117 18.87 2.69 1.11
CA ALA A 117 18.72 3.96 0.39
C ALA A 117 19.03 5.18 1.29
N THR A 118 18.68 5.14 2.57
CA THR A 118 18.99 6.22 3.52
C THR A 118 20.48 6.32 3.87
N GLU A 119 21.25 5.25 3.73
CA GLU A 119 22.71 5.30 3.95
C GLU A 119 23.44 6.08 2.86
N VAL A 120 22.95 5.98 1.63
CA VAL A 120 23.60 6.57 0.45
C VAL A 120 23.02 7.93 0.06
N ALA A 121 21.78 8.24 0.46
CA ALA A 121 21.10 9.48 0.12
C ALA A 121 21.82 10.74 0.64
N GLU A 122 21.90 11.77 -0.22
CA GLU A 122 22.37 13.11 0.17
C GLU A 122 21.23 14.02 0.63
N GLY A 123 19.98 13.67 0.29
CA GLY A 123 18.79 14.36 0.73
C GLY A 123 18.50 14.17 2.22
N GLU A 124 17.84 15.16 2.83
CA GLU A 124 17.26 15.07 4.17
C GLU A 124 16.11 14.05 4.22
N ILE A 125 15.43 13.88 3.07
CA ILE A 125 14.29 12.98 2.90
C ILE A 125 14.53 12.02 1.74
N VAL A 126 14.21 10.74 1.95
CA VAL A 126 14.19 9.72 0.90
C VAL A 126 12.75 9.40 0.52
N LEU A 127 12.42 9.51 -0.75
CA LEU A 127 11.11 9.17 -1.31
C LEU A 127 11.24 7.99 -2.26
N ARG A 128 10.55 6.88 -1.99
CA ARG A 128 10.56 5.70 -2.85
C ARG A 128 9.35 5.68 -3.77
N MET A 129 9.62 5.73 -5.07
CA MET A 129 8.61 5.53 -6.10
C MET A 129 8.22 4.04 -6.17
N PRO A 130 6.98 3.70 -6.52
CA PRO A 130 6.65 2.36 -6.98
C PRO A 130 7.51 1.94 -8.19
N GLU A 131 7.72 0.64 -8.37
CA GLU A 131 8.50 0.09 -9.50
C GLU A 131 7.90 0.51 -10.85
N GLU A 132 6.58 0.36 -10.96
CA GLU A 132 5.81 0.80 -12.11
C GLU A 132 4.76 1.80 -11.62
N GLY A 133 4.58 2.87 -12.37
CA GLY A 133 3.50 3.81 -12.12
C GLY A 133 3.76 5.21 -12.62
N THR A 134 2.70 6.01 -12.60
CA THR A 134 2.74 7.42 -12.94
C THR A 134 2.46 8.28 -11.71
N VAL A 135 3.37 9.22 -11.44
CA VAL A 135 3.27 10.21 -10.38
C VAL A 135 2.68 11.52 -10.92
N PRO A 136 1.77 12.18 -10.17
CA PRO A 136 1.29 13.53 -10.50
C PRO A 136 2.36 14.59 -10.19
N SER A 137 2.24 15.79 -10.77
CA SER A 137 3.23 16.87 -10.58
C SER A 137 3.39 17.31 -9.12
N GLY A 138 2.33 17.22 -8.30
CA GLY A 138 2.37 17.56 -6.87
C GLY A 138 2.93 16.47 -5.96
N TRP A 139 3.34 15.31 -6.51
CA TRP A 139 3.68 14.11 -5.73
C TRP A 139 4.75 14.32 -4.67
N ILE A 140 5.93 14.81 -5.07
CA ILE A 140 7.05 15.02 -4.16
C ILE A 140 6.63 15.96 -3.03
N ARG A 141 5.99 17.08 -3.40
CA ARG A 141 5.54 18.12 -2.46
C ARG A 141 4.55 17.58 -1.43
N SER A 142 3.53 16.84 -1.88
CA SER A 142 2.49 16.29 -1.02
C SER A 142 2.96 15.18 -0.09
N MET A 143 3.97 14.42 -0.51
CA MET A 143 4.62 13.42 0.34
C MET A 143 5.55 14.07 1.37
N VAL A 144 6.42 14.98 0.92
CA VAL A 144 7.45 15.65 1.74
C VAL A 144 6.86 16.54 2.82
N ARG A 145 5.78 17.27 2.54
CA ARG A 145 5.18 18.25 3.47
C ARG A 145 4.75 17.64 4.81
N ARG A 146 4.53 16.33 4.86
CA ARG A 146 4.15 15.60 6.08
C ARG A 146 5.31 14.82 6.71
N CYS A 147 6.44 14.72 6.03
CA CYS A 147 7.59 13.96 6.48
C CYS A 147 8.53 14.89 7.26
N THR A 148 8.38 14.89 8.58
CA THR A 148 9.16 15.71 9.51
C THR A 148 9.94 14.80 10.47
N PRO A 149 10.89 15.32 11.27
CA PRO A 149 11.54 14.51 12.31
C PRO A 149 10.55 13.83 13.27
N ASP A 150 9.42 14.48 13.56
CA ASP A 150 8.35 13.95 14.43
C ASP A 150 7.43 12.95 13.72
N THR A 151 7.33 13.03 12.39
CA THR A 151 6.57 12.10 11.54
C THR A 151 7.51 11.52 10.48
N PRO A 152 8.44 10.64 10.89
CA PRO A 152 9.60 10.30 10.07
C PRO A 152 9.30 9.30 8.95
N ILE A 153 8.11 8.70 8.94
CA ILE A 153 7.66 7.77 7.89
C ILE A 153 6.28 8.20 7.42
N VAL A 154 6.16 8.52 6.13
CA VAL A 154 4.91 8.87 5.46
C VAL A 154 4.63 7.89 4.33
N SER A 155 3.47 7.25 4.34
CA SER A 155 3.00 6.39 3.25
C SER A 155 1.93 7.11 2.44
N GLY A 156 2.05 7.06 1.12
CA GLY A 156 1.12 7.67 0.19
C GLY A 156 0.17 6.66 -0.47
N PRO A 157 -0.85 7.15 -1.18
CA PRO A 157 -1.81 6.31 -1.87
C PRO A 157 -1.21 5.66 -3.13
N THR A 158 -1.63 4.44 -3.43
CA THR A 158 -1.37 3.76 -4.71
C THR A 158 -2.70 3.35 -5.31
N VAL A 159 -3.08 4.02 -6.41
CA VAL A 159 -4.33 3.80 -7.13
C VAL A 159 -4.04 2.92 -8.32
N VAL A 160 -4.87 1.90 -8.54
CA VAL A 160 -4.64 0.95 -9.65
C VAL A 160 -5.43 1.41 -10.87
N ASP A 161 -4.75 1.50 -12.00
CA ASP A 161 -5.39 1.73 -13.29
C ASP A 161 -6.22 0.51 -13.69
N HIS A 162 -7.45 0.73 -14.16
CA HIS A 162 -8.38 -0.38 -14.36
C HIS A 162 -9.01 -0.49 -15.75
N GLU A 163 -8.92 0.53 -16.61
CA GLU A 163 -9.46 0.55 -18.00
C GLU A 163 -10.87 -0.09 -18.17
N ASP A 164 -11.65 -0.09 -17.09
CA ASP A 164 -12.92 -0.80 -16.92
C ASP A 164 -12.94 -2.33 -17.20
N LEU A 165 -11.79 -3.00 -17.15
CA LEU A 165 -11.67 -4.46 -17.26
C LEU A 165 -11.98 -5.19 -15.94
N PHE A 166 -12.48 -6.43 -16.00
CA PHE A 166 -12.95 -7.16 -14.82
C PHE A 166 -11.88 -7.36 -13.74
N LEU A 167 -10.74 -7.99 -14.09
CA LEU A 167 -9.66 -8.29 -13.16
C LEU A 167 -8.96 -7.02 -12.64
N PRO A 168 -8.62 -6.03 -13.48
CA PRO A 168 -8.12 -4.75 -13.03
C PRO A 168 -9.06 -4.01 -12.06
N ARG A 169 -10.37 -4.01 -12.30
CA ARG A 169 -11.36 -3.40 -11.39
C ARG A 169 -11.41 -4.11 -10.03
N LEU A 170 -11.29 -5.44 -10.01
CA LEU A 170 -11.17 -6.20 -8.77
C LEU A 170 -9.92 -5.81 -7.98
N HIS A 171 -8.75 -5.75 -8.65
CA HIS A 171 -7.50 -5.34 -8.02
C HIS A 171 -7.60 -3.91 -7.48
N ALA A 172 -8.14 -2.98 -8.28
CA ALA A 172 -8.33 -1.60 -7.91
C ALA A 172 -9.26 -1.44 -6.70
N LEU A 173 -10.38 -2.17 -6.65
CA LEU A 173 -11.31 -2.09 -5.52
C LEU A 173 -10.68 -2.66 -4.24
N GLN A 174 -9.93 -3.77 -4.33
CA GLN A 174 -9.19 -4.31 -3.19
C GLN A 174 -8.16 -3.31 -2.66
N ARG A 175 -7.40 -2.67 -3.56
CA ARG A 175 -6.43 -1.62 -3.18
C ARG A 175 -7.12 -0.41 -2.57
N LEU A 176 -8.27 -0.01 -3.09
CA LEU A 176 -9.07 1.11 -2.57
C LEU A 176 -9.55 0.86 -1.14
N GLY A 177 -10.05 -0.35 -0.85
CA GLY A 177 -10.41 -0.76 0.51
C GLY A 177 -9.21 -0.72 1.46
N ALA A 178 -8.04 -1.20 0.98
CA ALA A 178 -6.80 -1.14 1.76
C ALA A 178 -6.34 0.31 2.03
N LEU A 179 -6.51 1.23 1.08
CA LEU A 179 -6.22 2.66 1.26
C LEU A 179 -7.16 3.30 2.28
N GLY A 180 -8.47 3.03 2.17
CA GLY A 180 -9.48 3.49 3.12
C GLY A 180 -9.16 3.01 4.54
N PHE A 181 -8.81 1.74 4.67
CA PHE A 181 -8.40 1.16 5.95
C PHE A 181 -7.11 1.80 6.48
N THR A 182 -6.06 1.88 5.67
CA THR A 182 -4.74 2.36 6.09
C THR A 182 -4.78 3.82 6.51
N GLY A 183 -5.38 4.70 5.70
CA GLY A 183 -5.52 6.11 6.05
C GLY A 183 -6.44 6.36 7.23
N GLY A 184 -7.49 5.52 7.39
CA GLY A 184 -8.37 5.58 8.53
C GLY A 184 -7.73 5.13 9.83
N ALA A 185 -7.06 3.99 9.81
CA ALA A 185 -6.37 3.41 10.95
C ALA A 185 -5.21 4.30 11.41
N SER A 186 -4.38 4.81 10.49
CA SER A 186 -3.27 5.70 10.83
C SER A 186 -3.78 6.98 11.51
N TYR A 187 -4.90 7.55 11.04
CA TYR A 187 -5.47 8.75 11.62
C TYR A 187 -5.91 8.58 13.08
N VAL A 188 -6.42 7.39 13.43
CA VAL A 188 -6.84 7.09 14.81
C VAL A 188 -5.71 6.53 15.67
N GLY A 189 -4.46 6.57 15.18
CA GLY A 189 -3.27 6.10 15.90
C GLY A 189 -3.15 4.57 15.98
N VAL A 190 -3.91 3.83 15.15
CA VAL A 190 -3.74 2.38 15.03
C VAL A 190 -2.54 2.12 14.14
N PRO A 191 -1.54 1.33 14.59
CA PRO A 191 -0.38 1.01 13.77
C PRO A 191 -0.78 0.37 12.45
N VAL A 192 -0.19 0.88 11.37
CA VAL A 192 -0.32 0.32 10.03
C VAL A 192 1.06 -0.05 9.52
N HIS A 193 1.15 -1.13 8.74
CA HIS A 193 2.40 -1.44 8.05
C HIS A 193 2.60 -0.41 6.93
N PRO A 194 3.70 0.37 6.91
CA PRO A 194 3.99 1.24 5.78
C PRO A 194 4.10 0.37 4.52
N GLY A 195 3.47 0.79 3.42
CA GLY A 195 3.73 0.14 2.13
C GLY A 195 5.22 0.24 1.78
N LEU A 196 5.71 -0.65 0.93
CA LEU A 196 7.08 -0.56 0.42
C LEU A 196 7.21 0.37 -0.78
N ALA A 197 6.09 0.74 -1.39
CA ALA A 197 6.01 1.64 -2.53
C ALA A 197 5.20 2.89 -2.17
N ASN A 198 5.59 4.03 -2.75
CA ASN A 198 5.07 5.36 -2.40
C ASN A 198 5.21 5.65 -0.89
N VAL A 199 6.45 5.60 -0.42
CA VAL A 199 6.80 5.84 0.98
C VAL A 199 7.92 6.85 1.07
N THR A 200 7.87 7.70 2.07
CA THR A 200 8.84 8.75 2.35
C THR A 200 9.39 8.58 3.75
N VAL A 201 10.69 8.73 3.90
CA VAL A 201 11.37 8.64 5.19
C VAL A 201 12.33 9.80 5.40
N HIS A 202 12.33 10.32 6.61
CA HIS A 202 13.29 11.31 7.08
C HIS A 202 14.61 10.61 7.46
N VAL A 203 15.72 11.00 6.82
CA VAL A 203 17.00 10.30 6.91
C VAL A 203 17.56 10.29 8.34
N ASP A 204 17.65 11.45 8.99
CA ASP A 204 18.24 11.54 10.34
C ASP A 204 17.39 10.85 11.41
N ALA A 205 16.05 10.93 11.29
CA ALA A 205 15.16 10.18 12.17
C ALA A 205 15.33 8.67 11.98
N SER A 206 15.48 8.22 10.73
CA SER A 206 15.76 6.81 10.41
C SER A 206 17.09 6.32 11.01
N ARG A 207 18.15 7.13 10.90
CA ARG A 207 19.50 6.80 11.41
C ARG A 207 19.60 6.86 12.94
N SER A 208 18.92 7.83 13.57
CA SER A 208 18.95 8.01 15.02
C SER A 208 18.12 6.96 15.78
N HIS A 209 17.10 6.40 15.13
CA HIS A 209 16.29 5.31 15.66
C HIS A 209 16.25 4.16 14.65
N PRO A 210 17.36 3.42 14.46
CA PRO A 210 17.47 2.38 13.44
C PRO A 210 16.35 1.36 13.66
N ALA A 211 15.37 1.38 12.75
CA ALA A 211 14.25 0.44 12.65
C ALA A 211 13.72 -0.11 14.00
N SER A 212 13.62 0.74 15.02
CA SER A 212 13.01 0.28 16.27
C SER A 212 11.54 -0.02 15.98
N THR A 213 11.01 -1.04 16.64
CA THR A 213 9.60 -1.44 16.62
C THR A 213 8.64 -0.26 16.80
N ASP A 214 9.11 0.84 17.39
CA ASP A 214 8.37 2.08 17.63
C ASP A 214 8.29 2.99 16.38
N MET A 215 9.31 3.03 15.51
CA MET A 215 9.31 3.90 14.33
C MET A 215 8.37 3.39 13.23
N ARG A 216 8.29 2.06 13.03
CA ARG A 216 7.24 1.45 12.18
C ARG A 216 5.83 1.61 12.76
N ARG A 217 5.68 1.87 14.07
CA ARG A 217 4.39 2.22 14.69
C ARG A 217 3.96 3.68 14.40
N ALA A 218 4.88 4.54 13.99
CA ALA A 218 4.64 5.97 13.72
C ALA A 218 4.40 6.29 12.23
N ALA A 219 4.31 5.28 11.36
CA ALA A 219 4.01 5.51 9.94
C ALA A 219 2.65 6.20 9.77
N THR A 220 2.68 7.40 9.20
CA THR A 220 1.49 8.21 8.94
C THR A 220 1.10 8.07 7.48
N PHE A 221 -0.20 8.05 7.20
CA PHE A 221 -0.71 8.04 5.83
C PHE A 221 -1.01 9.48 5.36
N THR A 222 -0.61 9.82 4.14
CA THR A 222 -1.08 11.03 3.46
C THR A 222 -2.26 10.71 2.54
N PRO A 223 -3.47 11.24 2.81
CA PRO A 223 -4.60 11.08 1.91
C PRO A 223 -4.59 12.12 0.78
N ALA A 224 -3.59 12.99 0.65
CA ALA A 224 -3.53 13.99 -0.41
C ALA A 224 -3.69 13.34 -1.80
N ALA A 225 -4.61 13.86 -2.62
CA ALA A 225 -4.84 13.32 -3.98
C ALA A 225 -3.58 13.45 -4.84
N ASP A 226 -2.85 14.56 -4.71
CA ASP A 226 -1.57 14.77 -5.39
C ASP A 226 -0.45 13.86 -4.87
N ALA A 227 -0.63 13.14 -3.75
CA ALA A 227 0.33 12.11 -3.34
C ALA A 227 0.03 10.73 -3.96
N ALA A 228 -1.13 10.56 -4.60
CA ALA A 228 -1.57 9.28 -5.14
C ALA A 228 -0.79 8.94 -6.41
N VAL A 229 -0.13 7.78 -6.40
CA VAL A 229 0.58 7.25 -7.57
C VAL A 229 -0.32 6.24 -8.27
N ALA A 230 -0.52 6.40 -9.57
CA ALA A 230 -1.24 5.43 -10.38
C ALA A 230 -0.29 4.28 -10.73
N VAL A 231 -0.74 3.04 -10.58
CA VAL A 231 0.06 1.83 -10.83
C VAL A 231 -0.70 0.89 -11.76
N PRO A 232 0.00 0.13 -12.62
CA PRO A 232 -0.67 -0.80 -13.51
C PRO A 232 -1.39 -1.92 -12.75
N PRO A 233 -2.47 -2.49 -13.32
CA PRO A 233 -3.16 -3.61 -12.72
C PRO A 233 -2.35 -4.90 -12.84
N VAL A 234 -2.72 -5.88 -12.02
CA VAL A 234 -2.24 -7.26 -12.21
C VAL A 234 -2.67 -7.80 -13.56
N SER A 235 -1.78 -8.55 -14.19
CA SER A 235 -1.98 -9.15 -15.51
C SER A 235 -2.78 -10.46 -15.44
N SER A 236 -2.82 -11.12 -14.28
CA SER A 236 -3.43 -12.44 -14.11
C SER A 236 -3.98 -12.69 -12.70
N PHE A 237 -4.83 -13.71 -12.57
CA PHE A 237 -5.32 -14.18 -11.27
C PHE A 237 -4.21 -14.79 -10.40
N ALA A 238 -3.23 -15.46 -11.01
CA ALA A 238 -2.08 -15.99 -10.29
C ALA A 238 -1.29 -14.85 -9.63
N GLU A 239 -1.02 -13.79 -10.40
CA GLU A 239 -0.35 -12.59 -9.87
C GLU A 239 -1.16 -11.92 -8.76
N LEU A 240 -2.49 -11.86 -8.87
CA LEU A 240 -3.35 -11.35 -7.79
C LEU A 240 -3.19 -12.15 -6.49
N VAL A 241 -3.22 -13.49 -6.58
CA VAL A 241 -3.05 -14.39 -5.43
C VAL A 241 -1.65 -14.26 -4.85
N ASP A 242 -0.61 -14.16 -5.69
CA ASP A 242 0.77 -13.95 -5.25
C ASP A 242 0.91 -12.63 -4.47
N ARG A 243 0.38 -11.52 -5.00
CA ARG A 243 0.40 -10.23 -4.28
C ARG A 243 -0.37 -10.29 -2.95
N GLN A 244 -1.50 -10.99 -2.91
CA GLN A 244 -2.26 -11.21 -1.67
C GLN A 244 -1.46 -12.03 -0.64
N ALA A 245 -0.78 -13.10 -1.10
CA ALA A 245 0.01 -13.97 -0.25
C ALA A 245 1.25 -13.26 0.32
N GLN A 246 1.96 -12.51 -0.52
CA GLN A 246 3.07 -11.65 -0.10
C GLN A 246 2.61 -10.60 0.92
N TRP A 247 1.47 -9.95 0.69
CA TRP A 247 0.89 -9.00 1.63
C TRP A 247 0.57 -9.63 2.99
N LEU A 248 -0.04 -10.83 2.99
CA LEU A 248 -0.34 -11.58 4.21
C LEU A 248 0.95 -11.94 4.96
N ARG A 249 1.95 -12.49 4.26
CA ARG A 249 3.23 -12.89 4.84
C ARG A 249 3.93 -11.72 5.52
N ARG A 250 4.03 -10.57 4.84
CA ARG A 250 4.65 -9.36 5.41
C ARG A 250 3.94 -8.90 6.67
N ARG A 251 2.61 -8.91 6.69
CA ARG A 251 1.85 -8.49 7.88
C ARG A 251 1.93 -9.48 9.04
N VAL A 252 2.05 -10.77 8.77
CA VAL A 252 2.31 -11.79 9.80
C VAL A 252 3.72 -11.65 10.37
N GLN A 253 4.70 -11.28 9.55
CA GLN A 253 6.07 -10.99 9.97
C GLN A 253 6.25 -9.60 10.61
N ALA A 254 5.22 -8.74 10.56
CA ALA A 254 5.26 -7.43 11.18
C ALA A 254 5.44 -7.56 12.70
N SER A 255 6.21 -6.65 13.29
CA SER A 255 6.50 -6.67 14.73
C SER A 255 5.33 -6.25 15.61
N SER A 256 4.29 -5.66 15.03
CA SER A 256 3.09 -5.20 15.75
C SER A 256 2.00 -6.26 15.75
N TRP A 257 1.62 -6.74 16.94
CA TRP A 257 0.52 -7.70 17.12
C TRP A 257 -0.81 -7.19 16.52
N SER A 258 -1.03 -5.87 16.51
CA SER A 258 -2.22 -5.27 15.92
C SER A 258 -2.25 -5.43 14.40
N VAL A 259 -1.09 -5.26 13.73
CA VAL A 259 -0.94 -5.46 12.28
C VAL A 259 -1.11 -6.94 11.91
N GLN A 260 -0.52 -7.83 12.70
CA GLN A 260 -0.71 -9.28 12.57
C GLN A 260 -2.18 -9.68 12.75
N GLY A 261 -2.83 -9.15 13.80
CA GLY A 261 -4.23 -9.41 14.10
C GLY A 261 -5.18 -8.92 13.01
N GLN A 262 -4.90 -7.77 12.38
CA GLN A 262 -5.66 -7.29 11.22
C GLN A 262 -5.57 -8.26 10.03
N ALA A 263 -4.37 -8.71 9.68
CA ALA A 263 -4.17 -9.64 8.57
C ALA A 263 -4.80 -11.01 8.85
N GLY A 264 -4.53 -11.57 10.03
CA GLY A 264 -5.10 -12.84 10.47
C GLY A 264 -6.63 -12.81 10.57
N GLY A 265 -7.19 -11.72 11.11
CA GLY A 265 -8.64 -11.52 11.21
C GLY A 265 -9.32 -11.41 9.85
N LEU A 266 -8.72 -10.67 8.91
CA LEU A 266 -9.24 -10.56 7.55
C LEU A 266 -9.19 -11.91 6.81
N TRP A 267 -8.08 -12.63 6.92
CA TRP A 267 -7.95 -13.97 6.35
C TRP A 267 -8.94 -14.96 6.96
N LEU A 268 -9.10 -14.97 8.29
CA LEU A 268 -10.06 -15.81 8.99
C LEU A 268 -11.50 -15.52 8.55
N LEU A 269 -11.89 -14.25 8.43
CA LEU A 269 -13.21 -13.84 7.94
C LEU A 269 -13.50 -14.45 6.56
N HIS A 270 -12.59 -14.28 5.60
CA HIS A 270 -12.80 -14.81 4.25
C HIS A 270 -12.77 -16.34 4.22
N THR A 271 -11.93 -16.98 5.03
CA THR A 271 -11.84 -18.45 5.13
C THR A 271 -13.13 -19.04 5.71
N VAL A 272 -13.70 -18.43 6.74
CA VAL A 272 -14.98 -18.84 7.32
C VAL A 272 -16.12 -18.65 6.32
N LEU A 273 -16.16 -17.51 5.63
CA LEU A 273 -17.17 -17.25 4.59
C LEU A 273 -17.06 -18.23 3.41
N PHE A 274 -15.83 -18.57 3.01
CA PHE A 274 -15.58 -19.57 1.97
C PHE A 274 -16.09 -20.95 2.37
N ALA A 275 -15.72 -21.42 3.56
CA ALA A 275 -16.18 -22.70 4.09
C ALA A 275 -17.72 -22.74 4.22
N CYS A 276 -18.34 -21.68 4.74
CA CYS A 276 -19.79 -21.57 4.85
C CYS A 276 -20.48 -21.55 3.48
N SER A 277 -19.84 -20.98 2.45
CA SER A 277 -20.34 -20.97 1.07
C SER A 277 -20.32 -22.37 0.46
N ILE A 278 -19.24 -23.14 0.65
CA ILE A 278 -19.17 -24.55 0.22
C ILE A 278 -20.27 -25.38 0.91
N VAL A 279 -20.42 -25.24 2.22
CA VAL A 279 -21.43 -25.99 2.99
C VAL A 279 -22.85 -25.61 2.57
N ALA A 280 -23.11 -24.33 2.26
CA ALA A 280 -24.42 -23.85 1.82
C ALA A 280 -24.88 -24.43 0.46
N VAL A 281 -23.95 -24.85 -0.40
CA VAL A 281 -24.28 -25.56 -1.64
C VAL A 281 -24.95 -26.90 -1.32
N ALA A 282 -24.35 -27.67 -0.41
CA ALA A 282 -24.81 -29.00 -0.03
C ALA A 282 -25.99 -28.99 0.97
N LEU A 283 -26.01 -28.05 1.91
CA LEU A 283 -26.95 -28.00 3.02
C LEU A 283 -27.87 -26.76 2.94
N PRO A 284 -29.15 -26.90 2.54
CA PRO A 284 -30.07 -25.77 2.40
C PRO A 284 -30.20 -24.91 3.67
N ALA A 285 -30.07 -25.50 4.85
CA ALA A 285 -30.16 -24.80 6.13
C ALA A 285 -29.08 -23.72 6.32
N TRP A 286 -27.94 -23.82 5.62
CA TRP A 286 -26.83 -22.87 5.68
C TRP A 286 -26.94 -21.73 4.67
N ARG A 287 -27.83 -21.81 3.67
CA ARG A 287 -27.94 -20.80 2.61
C ARG A 287 -28.27 -19.41 3.14
N GLN A 288 -29.29 -19.31 3.99
CA GLN A 288 -29.74 -18.03 4.55
C GLN A 288 -28.67 -17.36 5.44
N PRO A 289 -28.08 -18.02 6.47
CA PRO A 289 -27.07 -17.38 7.30
C PRO A 289 -25.81 -16.99 6.51
N THR A 290 -25.36 -17.83 5.57
CA THR A 290 -24.21 -17.48 4.71
C THR A 290 -24.52 -16.28 3.82
N LEU A 291 -25.71 -16.22 3.20
CA LEU A 291 -26.10 -15.09 2.35
C LEU A 291 -26.18 -13.78 3.14
N ILE A 292 -26.77 -13.82 4.35
CA ILE A 292 -26.84 -12.64 5.24
C ILE A 292 -25.42 -12.16 5.59
N ALA A 293 -24.51 -13.08 5.91
CA ALA A 293 -23.14 -12.74 6.25
C ALA A 293 -22.38 -12.12 5.06
N LEU A 294 -22.53 -12.69 3.86
CA LEU A 294 -21.94 -12.14 2.63
C LEU A 294 -22.47 -10.73 2.33
N LEU A 295 -23.79 -10.52 2.41
CA LEU A 295 -24.39 -9.21 2.19
C LEU A 295 -23.94 -8.18 3.23
N GLY A 296 -23.85 -8.58 4.51
CA GLY A 296 -23.32 -7.74 5.56
C GLY A 296 -21.85 -7.35 5.33
N LYS A 297 -21.02 -8.30 4.88
CA LYS A 297 -19.62 -8.07 4.55
C LYS A 297 -19.47 -7.12 3.34
N MET A 298 -20.21 -7.36 2.26
CA MET A 298 -20.28 -6.47 1.09
C MET A 298 -20.71 -5.04 1.49
N GLY A 299 -21.67 -4.90 2.40
CA GLY A 299 -22.08 -3.62 2.96
C GLY A 299 -20.95 -2.92 3.73
N ALA A 300 -20.22 -3.67 4.57
CA ALA A 300 -19.07 -3.16 5.29
C ALA A 300 -17.93 -2.69 4.35
N ASP A 301 -17.65 -3.43 3.28
CA ASP A 301 -16.64 -3.02 2.28
C ASP A 301 -17.07 -1.81 1.46
N THR A 302 -18.37 -1.68 1.21
CA THR A 302 -18.92 -0.45 0.62
C THR A 302 -18.66 0.75 1.53
N VAL A 303 -18.95 0.61 2.83
CA VAL A 303 -18.73 1.67 3.83
C VAL A 303 -17.24 2.03 3.95
N LEU A 304 -16.36 1.02 3.93
CA LEU A 304 -14.91 1.21 4.01
C LEU A 304 -14.36 1.91 2.77
N SER A 305 -14.78 1.49 1.58
CA SER A 305 -14.19 1.91 0.31
C SER A 305 -14.78 3.23 -0.20
N LEU A 306 -16.03 3.55 0.14
CA LEU A 306 -16.73 4.72 -0.39
C LEU A 306 -16.00 6.06 -0.17
N PRO A 307 -15.43 6.38 1.02
CA PRO A 307 -14.71 7.63 1.20
C PRO A 307 -13.48 7.76 0.30
N ALA A 308 -12.68 6.69 0.21
CA ALA A 308 -11.51 6.65 -0.65
C ALA A 308 -11.91 6.69 -2.14
N ALA A 309 -12.96 5.96 -2.52
CA ALA A 309 -13.52 5.98 -3.87
C ALA A 309 -13.97 7.38 -4.28
N ASN A 310 -14.63 8.10 -3.37
CA ASN A 310 -15.06 9.46 -3.62
C ASN A 310 -13.88 10.45 -3.69
N HIS A 311 -12.79 10.17 -2.97
CA HIS A 311 -11.65 11.07 -2.82
C HIS A 311 -10.66 10.95 -3.98
N TYR A 312 -10.42 9.74 -4.47
CA TYR A 312 -9.52 9.48 -5.61
C TYR A 312 -10.26 9.38 -6.96
N ASP A 313 -11.52 9.84 -7.02
CA ASP A 313 -12.40 9.76 -8.21
C ASP A 313 -12.61 8.35 -8.79
N GLN A 314 -12.64 7.35 -7.90
CA GLN A 314 -12.79 5.93 -8.22
C GLN A 314 -14.20 5.38 -7.92
N ARG A 315 -15.23 6.25 -7.89
CA ARG A 315 -16.61 5.85 -7.51
C ARG A 315 -17.19 4.75 -8.40
N GLY A 316 -16.78 4.71 -9.66
CA GLY A 316 -17.21 3.71 -10.63
C GLY A 316 -16.89 2.28 -10.18
N LEU A 317 -15.83 2.08 -9.39
CA LEU A 317 -15.42 0.76 -8.89
C LEU A 317 -16.44 0.13 -7.93
N LEU A 318 -17.24 0.93 -7.22
CA LEU A 318 -18.21 0.41 -6.24
C LEU A 318 -19.30 -0.46 -6.89
N ARG A 319 -19.56 -0.28 -8.19
CA ARG A 319 -20.47 -1.15 -8.96
C ARG A 319 -19.95 -2.59 -9.06
N SER A 320 -18.65 -2.80 -8.88
CA SER A 320 -17.99 -4.10 -8.91
C SER A 320 -17.79 -4.71 -7.52
N ILE A 321 -18.42 -4.18 -6.46
CA ILE A 321 -18.32 -4.74 -5.11
C ILE A 321 -18.74 -6.20 -5.09
N VAL A 322 -19.94 -6.53 -5.56
CA VAL A 322 -20.44 -7.93 -5.52
C VAL A 322 -19.49 -8.92 -6.20
N PRO A 323 -19.09 -8.76 -7.48
CA PRO A 323 -18.17 -9.71 -8.10
C PRO A 323 -16.78 -9.71 -7.44
N SER A 324 -16.31 -8.56 -6.96
CA SER A 324 -15.00 -8.49 -6.31
C SER A 324 -14.99 -9.24 -4.99
N GLU A 325 -16.06 -9.11 -4.23
CA GLU A 325 -16.29 -9.74 -2.94
C GLU A 325 -16.37 -11.26 -3.06
N LEU A 326 -17.11 -11.75 -4.04
CA LEU A 326 -17.16 -13.18 -4.34
C LEU A 326 -15.78 -13.72 -4.74
N MET A 327 -14.98 -12.94 -5.48
CA MET A 327 -13.62 -13.34 -5.81
C MET A 327 -12.70 -13.32 -4.59
N LEU A 328 -12.78 -12.31 -3.71
CA LEU A 328 -11.96 -12.25 -2.50
C LEU A 328 -12.26 -13.39 -1.52
N VAL A 329 -13.52 -13.81 -1.40
CA VAL A 329 -13.92 -14.99 -0.61
C VAL A 329 -13.23 -16.26 -1.15
N PHE A 330 -12.91 -16.31 -2.44
CA PHE A 330 -12.18 -17.41 -3.05
C PHE A 330 -10.65 -17.24 -2.97
N THR A 331 -10.12 -16.09 -3.37
CA THR A 331 -8.67 -15.89 -3.54
C THR A 331 -7.93 -15.70 -2.22
N LEU A 332 -8.51 -15.00 -1.24
CA LEU A 332 -7.81 -14.67 0.00
C LEU A 332 -7.51 -15.91 0.87
N PRO A 333 -8.42 -16.90 1.01
CA PRO A 333 -8.09 -18.16 1.67
C PRO A 333 -6.93 -18.89 1.00
N ILE A 334 -6.94 -18.97 -0.33
CA ILE A 334 -5.86 -19.58 -1.13
C ILE A 334 -4.55 -18.85 -0.91
N ALA A 335 -4.57 -17.52 -0.98
CA ALA A 335 -3.41 -16.68 -0.75
C ALA A 335 -2.80 -16.87 0.64
N GLY A 336 -3.63 -17.06 1.68
CA GLY A 336 -3.09 -17.30 3.02
C GLY A 336 -2.48 -18.69 3.20
N VAL A 337 -3.00 -19.73 2.54
CA VAL A 337 -2.31 -21.03 2.48
C VAL A 337 -1.01 -20.91 1.70
N TRP A 338 -1.04 -20.23 0.56
CA TRP A 338 0.13 -19.98 -0.29
C TRP A 338 1.21 -19.21 0.46
N ALA A 339 0.83 -18.22 1.28
CA ALA A 339 1.75 -17.44 2.10
C ALA A 339 2.60 -18.28 3.08
N LEU A 340 2.11 -19.47 3.48
CA LEU A 340 2.81 -20.39 4.39
C LEU A 340 3.77 -21.33 3.66
N VAL A 341 3.47 -21.69 2.42
CA VAL A 341 4.18 -22.76 1.67
C VAL A 341 5.13 -22.18 0.63
N ALA A 342 4.80 -21.03 0.05
CA ALA A 342 5.61 -20.42 -0.99
C ALA A 342 6.90 -19.82 -0.41
N SER A 343 8.03 -20.23 -0.99
CA SER A 343 9.26 -19.46 -0.91
C SER A 343 9.14 -18.29 -1.88
N PHE A 344 8.65 -17.16 -1.41
CA PHE A 344 8.93 -15.92 -2.11
C PHE A 344 10.43 -15.70 -2.02
N PRO A 345 11.12 -15.32 -3.11
CA PRO A 345 12.49 -14.86 -3.01
C PRO A 345 12.54 -13.80 -1.89
N GLU A 346 13.62 -13.77 -1.10
CA GLU A 346 13.86 -12.72 -0.10
C GLU A 346 14.00 -11.38 -0.83
N VAL A 347 12.84 -10.84 -1.13
CA VAL A 347 12.63 -9.60 -1.83
C VAL A 347 11.75 -8.87 -0.85
N GLU A 348 12.33 -7.89 -0.16
CA GLU A 348 11.61 -6.98 0.72
C GLU A 348 10.70 -6.09 -0.15
N PHE A 349 9.64 -6.71 -0.70
CA PHE A 349 8.73 -6.17 -1.71
C PHE A 349 7.83 -5.07 -1.20
#